data_AF-A0A9D6XCR2-F1
#
_entry.id   AF-A0A9D6XCR2-F1
#
_cell.length_a   1.000
_cell.length_b   1.000
_cell.length_c   1.000
_cell.angle_alpha   90.00
_cell.angle_beta   90.00
_cell.angle_gamma   90.00
#
_symmetry.space_group_name_H-M   'P 1'
#
loop_
_entity.id
_entity.type
_entity.pdbx_description
1 polymer ?
#
loop_
_entity_poly.entity_id
_entity_poly.type
_entity_poly.pdbx_seq_one_letter_code
_entity_poly.pdbx_strand_id
1 'polypeptide(L)' 'MEILVCVKRVPDTAENEIAVNKDGSDIVRDDLVYSVNEWDNYA' A
#
# COMPACT_ATOMS: atom_id res chain seq x y z
N MET A 1 -17.41 -23.41 8.97
CA MET A 1 -17.71 -22.12 8.32
C MET A 1 -16.39 -21.61 7.79
N GLU A 2 -16.30 -21.35 6.49
CA GLU A 2 -15.07 -20.88 5.84
C GLU A 2 -15.33 -19.48 5.31
N ILE A 3 -14.40 -18.56 5.57
CA ILE A 3 -14.49 -17.16 5.17
C ILE A 3 -13.23 -16.85 4.37
N LEU A 4 -13.41 -16.26 3.18
CA LEU A 4 -12.31 -15.78 2.34
C LEU A 4 -12.08 -14.30 2.65
N VAL A 5 -10.85 -13.97 3.07
CA VAL A 5 -10.42 -12.59 3.34
C VAL A 5 -9.45 -12.15 2.25
N CYS A 6 -9.80 -11.10 1.53
CA CYS A 6 -8.91 -10.47 0.56
C CYS A 6 -7.97 -9.51 1.29
N VAL A 7 -6.68 -9.60 0.99
CA VAL A 7 -5.65 -8.71 1.55
C VAL A 7 -4.87 -8.02 0.44
N LYS A 8 -4.38 -6.81 0.71
CA LYS A 8 -3.61 -5.99 -0.21
C LYS A 8 -2.35 -5.46 0.46
N ARG A 9 -1.23 -5.62 -0.23
CA ARG A 9 0.03 -4.96 0.13
C ARG A 9 0.03 -3.54 -0.44
N VAL A 10 0.30 -2.55 0.39
CA VAL A 10 0.29 -1.11 0.03
C VAL A 10 1.55 -0.41 0.57
N PRO A 11 1.99 0.71 -0.03
CA PRO A 11 3.04 1.52 0.57
C PRO A 11 2.63 1.98 1.97
N ASP A 12 3.55 1.87 2.92
CA ASP A 12 3.31 2.28 4.29
C ASP A 12 3.38 3.81 4.39
N THR A 13 2.27 4.48 4.69
CA THR A 13 2.22 5.95 4.74
C THR A 13 2.86 6.54 6.00
N ALA A 14 3.24 5.71 6.98
CA ALA A 14 4.01 6.15 8.14
C ALA A 14 5.52 6.18 7.85
N GLU A 15 6.01 5.29 6.99
CA GLU A 15 7.42 5.16 6.65
C GLU A 15 7.81 5.86 5.33
N ASN A 16 6.83 6.18 4.48
CA ASN A 16 7.08 6.77 3.16
C ASN A 16 6.41 8.14 2.97
N GLU A 17 7.10 9.01 2.23
CA GLU A 17 6.50 10.18 1.61
C GLU A 17 6.08 9.83 0.18
N ILE A 18 4.80 10.03 -0.15
CA ILE A 18 4.24 9.69 -1.46
C ILE A 18 4.25 10.93 -2.36
N ALA A 19 4.90 10.82 -3.51
CA ALA A 19 4.94 11.86 -4.55
C ALA A 19 4.49 11.31 -5.90
N VAL A 20 3.84 12.16 -6.70
CA VAL A 20 3.48 11.85 -8.09
C VAL A 20 4.74 11.85 -8.95
N ASN A 21 4.85 10.89 -9.87
CA ASN A 21 5.97 10.81 -10.80
C ASN A 21 5.93 11.95 -11.84
N LYS A 22 7.02 12.11 -12.61
CA LYS A 22 7.17 13.24 -13.55
C LYS A 22 6.15 13.30 -14.68
N ASP A 23 5.62 12.15 -15.10
CA ASP A 23 4.64 12.06 -16.18
C ASP A 23 3.19 12.18 -15.69
N GLY A 24 2.97 12.19 -14.36
CA GLY A 24 1.66 12.36 -13.75
C GLY A 24 0.76 11.11 -13.78
N SER A 25 1.28 9.95 -14.18
CA SER A 25 0.48 8.73 -14.35
C SER A 25 0.47 7.80 -13.13
N ASP A 26 1.43 7.94 -12.23
CA ASP A 26 1.61 7.08 -11.05
C ASP A 26 2.36 7.82 -9.93
N ILE A 27 2.65 7.13 -8.83
CA ILE A 27 3.56 7.60 -7.80
C ILE A 27 5.01 7.21 -8.11
N VAL A 28 5.97 7.90 -7.49
CA VAL A 28 7.35 7.41 -7.41
C VAL A 28 7.36 6.15 -6.55
N ARG A 29 7.79 5.01 -7.11
CA ARG A 29 7.74 3.70 -6.45
C ARG A 29 9.08 3.19 -5.92
N ASP A 30 10.16 3.89 -6.25
CA ASP A 30 11.50 3.51 -5.83
C ASP A 30 11.62 3.61 -4.29
N ASP A 31 12.23 2.61 -3.68
CA ASP A 31 12.51 2.51 -2.25
C ASP A 31 11.31 2.62 -1.29
N LEU A 32 10.08 2.44 -1.78
CA LEU A 32 8.91 2.41 -0.91
C LEU A 32 8.90 1.18 0.00
N VAL A 33 8.71 1.41 1.29
CA VAL A 33 8.41 0.36 2.26
C VAL A 33 6.95 -0.05 2.09
N TYR A 34 6.67 -1.35 2.00
CA TYR A 34 5.31 -1.84 1.84
C TYR A 34 4.90 -2.72 3.01
N SER A 35 3.69 -2.49 3.52
CA SER A 35 3.04 -3.28 4.57
C SER A 35 1.68 -3.80 4.11
N VAL A 36 1.00 -4.58 4.95
CA VAL A 36 -0.40 -4.97 4.70
C VAL A 36 -1.27 -3.73 4.87
N ASN A 37 -2.33 -3.58 4.07
CA ASN A 37 -3.26 -2.47 4.27
C ASN A 37 -3.81 -2.52 5.70
N GLU A 38 -3.81 -1.38 6.39
CA GLU A 38 -4.17 -1.30 7.81
C GLU A 38 -5.52 -1.96 8.11
N TRP A 39 -6.50 -1.79 7.22
CA TRP A 39 -7.85 -2.37 7.38
C TRP A 39 -7.91 -3.87 7.18
N ASP A 40 -6.97 -4.46 6.45
CA ASP A 40 -6.91 -5.90 6.25
C ASP A 40 -6.45 -6.63 7.53
N ASN A 41 -5.89 -5.93 8.53
CA ASN A 41 -5.58 -6.53 9.84
C ASN A 41 -6.83 -6.82 10.68
N TYR A 42 -7.97 -6.24 10.33
CA TYR A 42 -9.24 -6.35 11.06
C TYR A 42 -10.31 -7.14 10.29
N ALA A 43 -9.93 -7.75 9.16
CA ALA A 43 -10.83 -8.42 8.22
C ALA A 43 -11.09 -9.90 8.56
#